data_AF-A0AA95HTV2-F1
#
_entry.id   AF-A0AA95HTV2-F1
#
_cell.length_a   1.000
_cell.length_b   1.000
_cell.length_c   1.000
_cell.angle_alpha   90.00
_cell.angle_beta   90.00
_cell.angle_gamma   90.00
#
_symmetry.space_group_name_H-M   'P 1'
#
loop_
_entity.id
_entity.type
_entity.pdbx_description
1 polymer ?
#
loop_
_entity_poly.entity_id
_entity_poly.type
_entity_poly.pdbx_seq_one_letter_code
_entity_poly.pdbx_strand_id
1 'polypeptide(L)'
;MYKKEFDRIFSKKTTTLNKEEEKFFENTEFKVLIIGGDSNLAVQTFKGYSHFLNLIYNSKFTETSYGVPITCSFSYANSHGLVETEFINTIHIEPLYVKPSRENNSYLPDYSNKSDYHSSSQLYLYFYKDREKTKPSQPYIDIIFNISMFENKCNYEPNYKNWPMINANCTDKTERIIMRNIDFKSKIYVGYNSSYYESTGSMPMEPNEPMRMWNATEYTREYSLLNSPFYQIIY
;
A
#
# COMPACT_ATOMS: atom_id res chain seq x y z
N MET A 1 11.00 -7.45 4.00
CA MET A 1 11.31 -8.77 4.58
C MET A 1 12.26 -9.53 3.66
N TYR A 2 11.89 -9.79 2.40
CA TYR A 2 12.68 -10.55 1.42
C TYR A 2 14.15 -10.12 1.26
N LYS A 3 14.44 -8.84 0.97
CA LYS A 3 15.82 -8.39 0.73
C LYS A 3 16.77 -8.64 1.92
N LYS A 4 16.29 -8.39 3.14
CA LYS A 4 17.07 -8.59 4.38
C LYS A 4 17.48 -10.06 4.55
N GLU A 5 16.57 -10.99 4.25
CA GLU A 5 16.83 -12.42 4.40
C GLU A 5 17.74 -12.96 3.31
N PHE A 6 17.58 -12.51 2.07
CA PHE A 6 18.53 -12.81 0.99
C PHE A 6 19.93 -12.26 1.34
N ASP A 7 20.07 -10.99 1.72
CA ASP A 7 21.37 -10.40 2.09
C ASP A 7 22.02 -11.15 3.29
N ARG A 8 21.21 -11.59 4.27
CA ARG A 8 21.65 -12.38 5.43
C ARG A 8 22.22 -13.74 5.01
N ILE A 9 21.54 -14.42 4.09
CA ILE A 9 21.93 -15.74 3.58
C ILE A 9 23.17 -15.66 2.67
N PHE A 10 23.12 -14.77 1.68
CA PHE A 10 24.07 -14.74 0.58
C PHE A 10 25.34 -13.96 0.90
N SER A 11 25.22 -12.84 1.63
CA SER A 11 26.36 -11.98 1.92
C SER A 11 27.01 -12.28 3.27
N LYS A 12 26.22 -12.71 4.27
CA LYS A 12 26.71 -12.89 5.66
C LYS A 12 26.97 -14.34 6.07
N LYS A 13 26.67 -15.33 5.21
CA LYS A 13 26.91 -16.77 5.43
C LYS A 13 26.38 -17.34 6.76
N THR A 14 25.35 -16.73 7.36
CA THR A 14 24.75 -17.24 8.60
C THR A 14 23.87 -18.45 8.30
N THR A 15 24.08 -19.55 9.05
CA THR A 15 23.59 -20.89 8.72
C THR A 15 22.24 -21.27 9.33
N THR A 16 21.70 -20.48 10.25
CA THR A 16 20.47 -20.82 10.97
C THR A 16 19.28 -20.00 10.48
N LEU A 17 18.33 -20.69 9.84
CA LEU A 17 16.99 -20.20 9.54
C LEU A 17 16.08 -20.48 10.75
N ASN A 18 15.10 -19.62 10.99
CA ASN A 18 14.00 -19.95 11.90
C ASN A 18 12.97 -20.88 11.21
N LYS A 19 12.05 -21.47 11.98
CA LYS A 19 11.08 -22.47 11.46
C LYS A 19 10.17 -21.93 10.35
N GLU A 20 9.83 -20.65 10.39
CA GLU A 20 8.97 -20.03 9.37
C GLU A 20 9.75 -19.76 8.08
N GLU A 21 10.99 -19.29 8.20
CA GLU A 21 11.92 -19.07 7.11
C GLU A 21 12.28 -20.40 6.41
N GLU A 22 12.55 -21.46 7.19
CA GLU A 22 12.83 -22.80 6.67
C GLU A 22 11.66 -23.33 5.84
N LYS A 23 10.43 -23.28 6.40
CA LYS A 23 9.22 -23.68 5.69
C LYS A 23 8.99 -22.84 4.42
N PHE A 24 9.32 -21.55 4.44
CA PHE A 24 9.23 -20.69 3.26
C PHE A 24 10.20 -21.14 2.16
N PHE A 25 11.49 -21.32 2.49
CA PHE A 25 12.49 -21.67 1.49
C PHE A 25 12.37 -23.11 0.99
N GLU A 26 11.88 -24.05 1.80
CA GLU A 26 11.54 -25.42 1.36
C GLU A 26 10.43 -25.44 0.30
N ASN A 27 9.48 -24.51 0.40
CA ASN A 27 8.39 -24.38 -0.57
C ASN A 27 8.75 -23.49 -1.77
N THR A 28 9.93 -22.87 -1.76
CA THR A 28 10.41 -22.01 -2.84
C THR A 28 11.10 -22.84 -3.93
N GLU A 29 10.76 -22.53 -5.18
CA GLU A 29 11.43 -23.06 -6.36
C GLU A 29 12.51 -22.09 -6.83
N PHE A 30 13.72 -22.59 -7.03
CA PHE A 30 14.86 -21.82 -7.49
C PHE A 30 15.22 -22.26 -8.90
N LYS A 31 15.45 -21.27 -9.78
CA LYS A 31 15.91 -21.48 -11.14
C LYS A 31 17.29 -20.87 -11.28
N VAL A 32 18.30 -21.70 -11.52
CA VAL A 32 19.70 -21.29 -11.60
C VAL A 32 20.24 -21.58 -12.99
N LEU A 33 20.82 -20.55 -13.60
CA LEU A 33 21.58 -20.68 -14.84
C LEU A 33 23.05 -20.97 -14.48
N ILE A 34 23.56 -22.13 -14.87
CA ILE A 34 24.94 -22.52 -14.63
C ILE A 34 25.72 -22.36 -15.94
N ILE A 35 26.78 -21.54 -15.89
CA ILE A 35 27.68 -21.31 -17.02
C ILE A 35 29.02 -21.97 -16.69
N GLY A 36 29.47 -22.89 -17.54
CA GLY A 36 30.80 -23.49 -17.43
C GLY A 36 30.95 -24.79 -16.64
N GLY A 37 29.85 -25.47 -16.30
CA GLY A 37 29.88 -26.85 -15.80
C GLY A 37 30.03 -27.88 -16.93
N ASP A 38 30.33 -29.13 -16.59
CA ASP A 38 30.54 -30.25 -17.52
C ASP A 38 29.39 -30.35 -18.55
N SER A 39 29.63 -29.76 -19.73
CA SER A 39 28.85 -29.90 -20.96
C SER A 39 27.34 -29.60 -20.87
N ASN A 40 27.02 -28.31 -20.85
CA ASN A 40 25.86 -27.62 -21.48
C ASN A 40 25.46 -26.44 -20.58
N LEU A 41 25.10 -25.30 -21.20
CA LEU A 41 24.38 -24.23 -20.51
C LEU A 41 23.05 -24.80 -20.01
N ALA A 42 23.06 -25.31 -18.78
CA ALA A 42 21.94 -26.00 -18.20
C ALA A 42 21.25 -25.04 -17.23
N VAL A 43 20.00 -24.71 -17.55
CA VAL A 43 19.12 -24.12 -16.55
C VAL A 43 18.63 -25.24 -15.66
N GLN A 44 19.05 -25.22 -14.40
CA GLN A 44 18.61 -26.19 -13.41
C GLN A 44 17.53 -25.55 -12.54
N THR A 45 16.44 -26.29 -12.37
CA THR A 45 15.38 -25.94 -11.45
C THR A 45 15.39 -26.92 -10.30
N PHE A 46 15.40 -26.43 -9.07
CA PHE A 46 15.35 -27.28 -7.89
C PHE A 46 14.49 -26.64 -6.81
N LYS A 47 13.94 -27.50 -5.96
CA LYS A 47 13.07 -27.11 -4.86
C LYS A 47 13.83 -27.23 -3.55
N GLY A 48 13.72 -26.21 -2.72
CA GLY A 48 14.29 -26.21 -1.38
C GLY A 48 15.69 -25.61 -1.26
N TYR A 49 15.92 -25.02 -0.09
CA TYR A 49 17.09 -24.23 0.26
C TYR A 49 18.40 -25.03 0.34
N SER A 50 18.33 -26.24 0.88
CA SER A 50 19.49 -27.10 1.10
C SER A 50 20.15 -27.49 -0.22
N HIS A 51 19.35 -27.82 -1.24
CA HIS A 51 19.83 -28.12 -2.58
C HIS A 51 20.49 -26.90 -3.25
N PHE A 52 19.89 -25.72 -3.09
CA PHE A 52 20.47 -24.46 -3.55
C PHE A 52 21.88 -24.24 -2.98
N LEU A 53 22.01 -24.32 -1.65
CA LEU A 53 23.28 -24.08 -0.98
C LEU A 53 24.34 -25.12 -1.34
N ASN A 54 23.94 -26.38 -1.46
CA ASN A 54 24.83 -27.47 -1.87
C ASN A 54 25.45 -27.16 -3.24
N LEU A 55 24.65 -26.68 -4.20
CA LEU A 55 25.12 -26.35 -5.54
C LEU A 55 26.13 -25.18 -5.55
N ILE A 56 25.90 -24.13 -4.75
CA ILE A 56 26.82 -22.99 -4.66
C ILE A 56 28.10 -23.36 -3.90
N TYR A 57 27.98 -23.94 -2.71
CA TYR A 57 29.13 -24.11 -1.82
C TYR A 57 30.03 -25.31 -2.17
N ASN A 58 29.50 -26.34 -2.83
CA ASN A 58 30.28 -27.53 -3.16
C ASN A 58 30.82 -27.52 -4.60
N SER A 59 30.59 -26.46 -5.37
CA SER A 59 31.29 -26.24 -6.63
C SER A 59 32.78 -25.98 -6.37
N LYS A 60 33.65 -26.87 -6.86
CA LYS A 60 35.11 -26.76 -6.72
C LYS A 60 35.76 -26.97 -8.08
N PHE A 61 36.82 -26.22 -8.33
CA PHE A 61 37.69 -26.44 -9.48
C PHE A 61 38.40 -27.78 -9.35
N THR A 62 38.35 -28.62 -10.38
CA THR A 62 39.06 -29.90 -10.45
C THR A 62 39.75 -30.04 -11.81
N GLU A 63 40.69 -30.99 -11.92
CA GLU A 63 41.38 -31.28 -13.18
C GLU A 63 40.42 -31.69 -14.31
N THR A 64 39.28 -32.29 -13.95
CA THR A 64 38.21 -32.68 -14.90
C THR A 64 37.16 -31.59 -15.08
N SER A 65 37.10 -30.59 -14.19
CA SER A 65 36.13 -29.49 -14.19
C SER A 65 36.87 -28.15 -14.08
N TYR A 66 37.54 -27.77 -15.16
CA TYR A 66 38.47 -26.64 -15.22
C TYR A 66 37.81 -25.29 -15.58
N GLY A 67 36.48 -25.22 -15.57
CA GLY A 67 35.70 -24.01 -15.83
C GLY A 67 35.78 -23.50 -17.27
N VAL A 68 35.05 -22.42 -17.55
CA VAL A 68 35.06 -21.72 -18.84
C VAL A 68 35.26 -20.22 -18.63
N PRO A 69 35.74 -19.47 -19.62
CA PRO A 69 35.82 -18.01 -19.53
C PRO A 69 34.42 -17.39 -19.31
N ILE A 70 34.23 -16.69 -18.20
CA ILE A 70 32.96 -16.01 -17.83
C ILE A 70 33.07 -14.48 -17.81
N THR A 71 34.29 -13.95 -17.81
CA THR A 71 34.56 -12.51 -17.81
C THR A 71 35.84 -12.21 -18.59
N CYS A 72 35.92 -11.02 -19.17
CA CYS A 72 37.12 -10.51 -19.82
C CYS A 72 37.25 -9.01 -19.53
N SER A 73 38.49 -8.53 -19.52
CA SER A 73 38.81 -7.12 -19.35
C SER A 73 39.46 -6.62 -20.62
N PHE A 74 39.16 -5.37 -21.01
CA PHE A 74 39.74 -4.74 -22.20
C PHE A 74 40.58 -3.54 -21.80
N SER A 75 41.60 -3.25 -22.61
CA SER A 75 42.47 -2.08 -22.44
C SER A 75 42.65 -1.36 -23.76
N TYR A 76 42.73 -0.02 -23.70
CA TYR A 76 43.01 0.81 -24.87
C TYR A 76 44.44 0.57 -25.37
N ALA A 77 44.61 0.31 -26.67
CA ALA A 77 45.92 -0.01 -27.24
C ALA A 77 46.95 1.13 -27.15
N ASN A 78 46.48 2.39 -27.10
CA ASN A 78 47.33 3.59 -27.10
C ASN A 78 47.75 4.04 -25.69
N SER A 79 46.91 3.83 -24.68
CA SER A 79 47.13 4.32 -23.31
C SER A 79 47.32 3.20 -22.30
N HIS A 80 47.05 1.94 -22.68
CA HIS A 80 46.93 0.80 -21.78
C HIS A 80 45.93 0.99 -20.63
N GLY A 81 45.09 2.03 -20.69
CA GLY A 81 44.03 2.28 -19.72
C GLY A 81 42.93 1.22 -19.85
N LEU A 82 42.31 0.86 -18.73
CA LEU A 82 41.21 -0.10 -18.69
C LEU A 82 39.96 0.51 -19.36
N VAL A 83 39.27 -0.30 -20.17
CA VAL A 83 38.00 0.11 -20.78
C VAL A 83 36.89 -0.09 -19.76
N GLU A 84 36.26 1.02 -19.36
CA GLU A 84 35.06 1.01 -18.53
C GLU A 84 33.83 1.17 -19.42
N THR A 85 32.83 0.30 -19.25
CA THR A 85 31.55 0.42 -19.95
C THR A 85 30.52 0.97 -18.97
N GLU A 86 30.05 2.18 -19.20
CA GLU A 86 28.96 2.77 -18.44
C GLU A 86 27.63 2.17 -18.91
N PHE A 87 26.95 1.45 -18.02
CA PHE A 87 25.59 0.97 -18.27
C PHE A 87 24.60 1.91 -17.60
N ILE A 88 23.80 2.61 -18.40
CA ILE A 88 22.66 3.36 -17.90
C ILE A 88 21.48 2.41 -17.78
N ASN A 89 21.15 2.01 -16.54
CA ASN A 89 19.96 1.21 -16.27
C ASN A 89 18.72 2.11 -16.25
N THR A 90 18.08 2.29 -17.41
CA THR A 90 16.81 3.01 -17.53
C THR A 90 15.66 2.09 -17.14
N ILE A 91 15.31 2.07 -15.85
CA ILE A 91 14.11 1.38 -15.39
C ILE A 91 12.90 2.24 -15.78
N HIS A 92 12.18 1.85 -16.83
CA HIS A 92 10.90 2.45 -17.14
C HIS A 92 9.84 1.97 -16.14
N ILE A 93 9.51 2.82 -15.17
CA ILE A 93 8.42 2.56 -14.22
C ILE A 93 7.13 3.05 -14.89
N GLU A 94 6.25 2.13 -15.26
CA GLU A 94 4.90 2.49 -15.72
C GLU A 94 4.19 3.28 -14.60
N PRO A 95 3.56 4.44 -14.91
CA PRO A 95 2.84 5.21 -13.91
C PRO A 95 1.62 4.43 -13.40
N LEU A 96 1.50 4.31 -12.09
CA LEU A 96 0.32 3.76 -11.45
C LEU A 96 -0.73 4.87 -11.26
N TYR A 97 -1.95 4.65 -11.75
CA TYR A 97 -3.07 5.55 -11.52
C TYR A 97 -3.99 5.00 -10.44
N VAL A 98 -4.38 5.85 -9.49
CA VAL A 98 -5.20 5.46 -8.34
C VAL A 98 -6.47 6.29 -8.34
N LYS A 99 -7.62 5.62 -8.34
CA LYS A 99 -8.95 6.25 -8.24
C LYS A 99 -9.59 5.94 -6.89
N PRO A 100 -9.75 6.91 -5.99
CA PRO A 100 -10.62 6.78 -4.83
C PRO A 100 -12.08 6.71 -5.31
N SER A 101 -12.81 5.66 -4.92
CA SER A 101 -14.21 5.46 -5.30
C SER A 101 -15.05 5.05 -4.10
N ARG A 102 -16.25 5.61 -3.99
CA ARG A 102 -17.24 5.26 -2.96
C ARG A 102 -18.18 4.20 -3.51
N GLU A 103 -18.38 3.13 -2.75
CA GLU A 103 -19.30 2.03 -3.03
C GLU A 103 -20.31 1.88 -1.89
N ASN A 104 -21.43 1.20 -2.14
CA ASN A 104 -22.47 0.92 -1.15
C ASN A 104 -22.96 2.19 -0.42
N ASN A 105 -23.25 3.23 -1.20
CA ASN A 105 -23.76 4.49 -0.67
C ASN A 105 -25.19 4.28 -0.15
N SER A 106 -25.42 4.61 1.12
CA SER A 106 -26.75 4.72 1.69
C SER A 106 -26.97 6.14 2.20
N TYR A 107 -28.17 6.66 1.93
CA TYR A 107 -28.63 7.93 2.46
C TYR A 107 -30.07 7.74 2.95
N LEU A 108 -30.26 7.90 4.25
CA LEU A 108 -31.54 7.75 4.93
C LEU A 108 -31.89 9.09 5.57
N PRO A 109 -32.66 9.95 4.89
CA PRO A 109 -33.24 11.13 5.50
C PRO A 109 -34.44 10.72 6.37
N ASP A 110 -34.49 11.21 7.61
CA ASP A 110 -35.69 11.06 8.43
C ASP A 110 -36.67 12.19 8.09
N TYR A 111 -37.79 11.84 7.47
CA TYR A 111 -38.82 12.82 7.11
C TYR A 111 -39.67 13.27 8.31
N SER A 112 -39.58 12.59 9.45
CA SER A 112 -40.35 12.93 10.66
C SER A 112 -39.70 14.07 11.46
N ASN A 113 -38.38 14.01 11.66
CA ASN A 113 -37.55 15.09 12.17
C ASN A 113 -36.83 15.73 10.98
N LYS A 114 -37.36 16.84 10.44
CA LYS A 114 -36.97 17.51 9.17
C LYS A 114 -35.47 17.84 8.93
N SER A 115 -34.58 17.49 9.84
CA SER A 115 -33.13 17.73 9.79
C SER A 115 -32.28 16.48 9.92
N ASP A 116 -32.84 15.34 10.35
CA ASP A 116 -32.05 14.17 10.68
C ASP A 116 -31.68 13.37 9.43
N TYR A 117 -30.42 12.95 9.35
CA TYR A 117 -29.95 12.14 8.23
C TYR A 117 -28.85 11.18 8.66
N HIS A 118 -28.80 10.04 7.98
CA HIS A 118 -27.67 9.12 8.04
C HIS A 118 -27.16 8.85 6.63
N SER A 119 -25.88 9.13 6.41
CA SER A 119 -25.19 8.86 5.16
C SER A 119 -24.00 7.95 5.43
N SER A 120 -23.79 6.96 4.57
CA SER A 120 -22.60 6.14 4.67
C SER A 120 -22.15 5.56 3.34
N SER A 121 -20.85 5.30 3.22
CA SER A 121 -20.25 4.71 2.03
C SER A 121 -18.94 4.00 2.34
N GLN A 122 -18.62 2.96 1.58
CA GLN A 122 -17.33 2.26 1.65
C GLN A 122 -16.35 2.91 0.67
N LEU A 123 -15.15 3.28 1.15
CA LEU A 123 -14.10 3.81 0.28
C LEU A 123 -13.19 2.68 -0.22
N TYR A 124 -13.01 2.62 -1.53
CA TYR A 124 -12.04 1.76 -2.21
C TYR A 124 -11.04 2.60 -3.00
N LEU A 125 -9.80 2.11 -3.09
CA LEU A 125 -8.82 2.61 -4.05
C LEU A 125 -8.73 1.62 -5.20
N TYR A 126 -9.05 2.08 -6.40
CA TYR A 126 -8.92 1.33 -7.63
C TYR A 126 -7.61 1.65 -8.33
N PHE A 127 -7.01 0.66 -8.97
CA PHE A 127 -5.70 0.78 -9.60
C PHE A 127 -5.78 0.56 -11.10
N TYR A 128 -5.12 1.44 -11.86
CA TYR A 128 -5.12 1.42 -13.33
C TYR A 128 -3.73 1.67 -13.90
N LYS A 129 -3.51 1.17 -15.12
CA LYS A 129 -2.31 1.44 -15.92
C LYS A 129 -2.44 2.71 -16.77
N ASP A 130 -3.66 3.20 -16.95
CA ASP A 130 -4.01 4.33 -17.79
C ASP A 130 -4.90 5.34 -17.06
N ARG A 131 -4.85 6.60 -17.49
CA ARG A 131 -5.71 7.66 -16.95
C ARG A 131 -7.20 7.46 -17.26
N GLU A 132 -7.50 6.78 -18.37
CA GLU A 132 -8.87 6.54 -18.85
C GLU A 132 -9.60 5.44 -18.07
N LYS A 133 -8.94 4.80 -17.09
CA LYS A 133 -9.50 3.75 -16.22
C LYS A 133 -9.95 2.50 -16.98
N THR A 134 -9.36 2.23 -18.15
CA THR A 134 -9.74 1.11 -19.00
C THR A 134 -8.96 -0.17 -18.67
N LYS A 135 -7.74 -0.05 -18.16
CA LYS A 135 -6.85 -1.18 -17.87
C LYS A 135 -6.60 -1.30 -16.37
N PRO A 136 -7.28 -2.21 -15.66
CA PRO A 136 -7.01 -2.44 -14.25
C PRO A 136 -5.56 -2.89 -14.05
N SER A 137 -4.95 -2.43 -12.96
CA SER A 137 -3.57 -2.73 -12.61
C SER A 137 -3.47 -3.32 -11.21
N GLN A 138 -2.34 -3.94 -10.92
CA GLN A 138 -1.99 -4.39 -9.58
C GLN A 138 -0.73 -3.61 -9.18
N PRO A 139 -0.79 -2.74 -8.14
CA PRO A 139 0.37 -2.00 -7.69
C PRO A 139 1.43 -2.95 -7.13
N TYR A 140 2.70 -2.60 -7.31
CA TYR A 140 3.80 -3.27 -6.63
C TYR A 140 3.63 -3.21 -5.11
N ILE A 141 3.98 -4.30 -4.41
CA ILE A 141 3.83 -4.43 -2.95
C ILE A 141 4.60 -3.38 -2.13
N ASP A 142 5.63 -2.79 -2.73
CA ASP A 142 6.46 -1.76 -2.10
C ASP A 142 5.81 -0.37 -2.16
N ILE A 143 4.74 -0.20 -2.96
CA ILE A 143 3.98 1.04 -3.00
C ILE A 143 3.14 1.16 -1.73
N ILE A 144 3.37 2.25 -1.00
CA ILE A 144 2.68 2.58 0.23
C ILE A 144 1.59 3.62 -0.04
N PHE A 145 0.36 3.31 0.36
CA PHE A 145 -0.76 4.24 0.30
C PHE A 145 -0.93 4.89 1.67
N ASN A 146 -0.74 6.21 1.71
CA ASN A 146 -0.98 7.00 2.91
C ASN A 146 -2.37 7.61 2.83
N ILE A 147 -3.20 7.32 3.82
CA ILE A 147 -4.58 7.82 3.90
C ILE A 147 -4.71 8.66 5.16
N SER A 148 -5.30 9.83 5.02
CA SER A 148 -5.75 10.64 6.15
C SER A 148 -7.19 10.27 6.45
N MET A 149 -7.46 9.84 7.69
CA MET A 149 -8.80 9.73 8.22
C MET A 149 -9.08 10.98 9.05
N PHE A 150 -10.15 11.67 8.72
CA PHE A 150 -10.68 12.78 9.49
C PHE A 150 -11.99 12.36 10.13
N GLU A 151 -12.14 12.64 11.43
CA GLU A 151 -13.36 12.43 12.19
C GLU A 151 -13.69 13.70 12.98
N ASN A 152 -14.90 14.20 12.81
CA ASN A 152 -15.46 15.31 13.55
C ASN A 152 -16.74 14.85 14.25
N LYS A 153 -16.91 15.25 15.50
CA LYS A 153 -18.15 15.10 16.25
C LYS A 153 -18.48 16.41 16.95
N CYS A 154 -19.65 16.97 16.67
CA CYS A 154 -20.17 18.17 17.31
C CYS A 154 -21.45 17.85 18.07
N ASN A 155 -21.53 18.28 19.33
CA ASN A 155 -22.76 18.24 20.11
C ASN A 155 -23.27 19.68 20.28
N TYR A 156 -24.57 19.87 20.05
CA TYR A 156 -25.24 21.16 20.10
C TYR A 156 -26.26 21.21 21.22
N GLU A 157 -26.21 22.27 22.02
CA GLU A 157 -27.12 22.49 23.15
C GLU A 157 -27.52 23.98 23.24
N PRO A 158 -28.77 24.31 23.63
CA PRO A 158 -29.24 25.67 23.81
C PRO A 158 -28.48 26.37 24.92
N ASN A 159 -28.13 27.62 24.65
CA ASN A 159 -27.70 28.54 25.68
C ASN A 159 -28.92 29.15 26.36
N TYR A 160 -29.38 28.52 27.45
CA TYR A 160 -30.55 28.99 28.19
C TYR A 160 -30.42 30.42 28.74
N LYS A 161 -29.20 30.96 28.91
CA LYS A 161 -29.01 32.35 29.35
C LYS A 161 -29.20 33.35 28.22
N ASN A 162 -28.88 32.96 26.99
CA ASN A 162 -28.89 33.81 25.79
C ASN A 162 -29.81 33.21 24.71
N TRP A 163 -31.01 32.77 25.09
CA TRP A 163 -31.95 32.10 24.18
C TRP A 163 -32.25 32.94 22.92
N PRO A 164 -32.28 32.36 21.71
CA PRO A 164 -32.17 30.94 21.35
C PRO A 164 -30.76 30.51 20.88
N MET A 165 -29.69 31.20 21.34
CA MET A 165 -28.33 30.92 20.89
C MET A 165 -27.92 29.46 21.17
N ILE A 166 -27.25 28.79 20.23
CA ILE A 166 -26.81 27.40 20.34
C ILE A 166 -25.31 27.35 20.65
N ASN A 167 -24.93 26.61 21.69
CA ASN A 167 -23.55 26.27 21.98
C ASN A 167 -23.18 25.01 21.20
N ALA A 168 -22.00 25.02 20.56
CA ALA A 168 -21.44 23.87 19.87
C ALA A 168 -20.17 23.40 20.58
N ASN A 169 -20.11 22.11 20.92
CA ASN A 169 -18.91 21.47 21.45
C ASN A 169 -18.43 20.43 20.43
N CYS A 170 -17.36 20.77 19.71
CA CYS A 170 -16.81 19.96 18.63
C CYS A 170 -15.47 19.33 19.03
N THR A 171 -15.31 18.06 18.68
CA THR A 171 -14.05 17.32 18.80
C THR A 171 -13.61 16.82 17.44
N ASP A 172 -12.39 17.16 17.06
CA ASP A 172 -11.76 16.74 15.81
C ASP A 172 -10.64 15.74 16.08
N LYS A 173 -10.56 14.73 15.23
CA LYS A 173 -9.53 13.70 15.27
C LYS A 173 -9.04 13.43 13.85
N THR A 174 -7.74 13.57 13.65
CA THR A 174 -7.08 13.20 12.39
C THR A 174 -6.08 12.09 12.64
N GLU A 175 -6.20 11.00 11.89
CA GLU A 175 -5.28 9.86 11.95
C GLU A 175 -4.69 9.57 10.58
N ARG A 176 -3.45 9.07 10.57
CA ARG A 176 -2.78 8.62 9.36
C ARG A 176 -2.77 7.10 9.31
N ILE A 177 -3.35 6.56 8.25
CA ILE A 177 -3.43 5.15 7.98
C ILE A 177 -2.44 4.81 6.86
N ILE A 178 -1.67 3.75 7.07
CA ILE A 178 -0.67 3.27 6.12
C ILE A 178 -1.13 1.91 5.60
N MET A 179 -1.30 1.79 4.29
CA MET A 179 -1.80 0.57 3.66
C MET A 179 -0.90 0.11 2.51
N ARG A 180 -0.93 -1.19 2.24
CA ARG A 180 -0.25 -1.85 1.11
C ARG A 180 -1.19 -2.86 0.48
N ASN A 181 -1.08 -3.06 -0.84
CA ASN A 181 -1.84 -4.06 -1.56
C ASN A 181 -1.18 -5.45 -1.44
N ILE A 182 -1.24 -6.04 -0.25
CA ILE A 182 -0.70 -7.38 0.01
C ILE A 182 -1.43 -8.49 -0.74
N ASP A 183 -2.69 -8.27 -1.10
CA ASP A 183 -3.54 -9.25 -1.78
C ASP A 183 -3.37 -9.27 -3.31
N PHE A 184 -2.53 -8.39 -3.87
CA PHE A 184 -2.34 -8.23 -5.32
C PHE A 184 -3.66 -8.04 -6.10
N LYS A 185 -4.64 -7.36 -5.51
CA LYS A 185 -5.92 -7.06 -6.16
C LYS A 185 -5.85 -5.75 -6.94
N SER A 186 -6.76 -5.56 -7.88
CA SER A 186 -6.92 -4.29 -8.61
C SER A 186 -7.67 -3.21 -7.84
N LYS A 187 -8.13 -3.53 -6.62
CA LYS A 187 -8.65 -2.56 -5.66
C LYS A 187 -8.35 -2.96 -4.22
N ILE A 188 -8.25 -1.98 -3.33
CA ILE A 188 -8.16 -2.20 -1.87
C ILE A 188 -9.24 -1.42 -1.14
N TYR A 189 -9.79 -2.03 -0.10
CA TYR A 189 -10.71 -1.38 0.82
C TYR A 189 -9.94 -0.48 1.78
N VAL A 190 -10.42 0.74 2.00
CA VAL A 190 -9.80 1.73 2.89
C VAL A 190 -10.54 1.79 4.22
N GLY A 191 -11.86 1.95 4.17
CA GLY A 191 -12.63 2.27 5.36
C GLY A 191 -14.05 2.69 5.02
N TYR A 192 -14.78 3.05 6.08
CA TYR A 192 -16.20 3.36 6.01
C TYR A 192 -16.43 4.84 6.30
N ASN A 193 -16.76 5.61 5.27
CA ASN A 193 -17.23 6.97 5.46
C ASN A 193 -18.62 6.92 6.08
N SER A 194 -18.84 7.75 7.08
CA SER A 194 -20.16 7.90 7.68
C SER A 194 -20.34 9.33 8.15
N SER A 195 -21.49 9.91 7.83
CA SER A 195 -21.89 11.21 8.33
C SER A 195 -23.34 11.15 8.75
N TYR A 196 -23.65 11.64 9.94
CA TYR A 196 -25.02 11.70 10.40
C TYR A 196 -25.27 12.97 11.19
N TYR A 197 -26.54 13.36 11.20
CA TYR A 197 -27.08 14.40 12.06
C TYR A 197 -28.33 13.84 12.72
N GLU A 198 -28.38 13.90 14.04
CA GLU A 198 -29.52 13.49 14.85
C GLU A 198 -29.90 14.62 15.79
N SER A 199 -31.19 14.88 15.94
CA SER A 199 -31.70 15.93 16.82
C SER A 199 -32.94 15.48 17.58
N THR A 200 -33.15 16.03 18.78
CA THR A 200 -34.36 15.75 19.57
C THR A 200 -35.60 16.49 19.06
N GLY A 201 -35.50 17.18 17.92
CA GLY A 201 -36.57 17.96 17.28
C GLY A 201 -36.03 19.16 16.51
N SER A 202 -36.92 20.02 16.00
CA SER A 202 -36.52 21.20 15.22
C SER A 202 -35.65 22.16 16.04
N MET A 203 -34.57 22.68 15.44
CA MET A 203 -33.69 23.67 16.06
C MET A 203 -34.48 24.92 16.52
N PRO A 204 -34.26 25.43 17.74
CA PRO A 204 -34.81 26.72 18.15
C PRO A 204 -34.26 27.84 17.28
N MET A 205 -35.13 28.66 16.68
CA MET A 205 -34.68 29.74 15.78
C MET A 205 -35.16 31.12 16.24
N GLU A 206 -36.29 31.20 16.95
CA GLU A 206 -36.85 32.49 17.35
C GLU A 206 -36.68 32.76 18.87
N PRO A 207 -36.33 34.01 19.26
CA PRO A 207 -36.27 34.40 20.68
C PRO A 207 -37.60 34.28 21.43
N ASN A 208 -38.72 34.34 20.70
CA ASN A 208 -40.07 34.28 21.25
C ASN A 208 -40.60 32.84 21.39
N GLU A 209 -39.87 31.83 20.89
CA GLU A 209 -40.22 30.42 21.11
C GLU A 209 -40.11 30.07 22.60
N PRO A 210 -41.00 29.20 23.12
CA PRO A 210 -40.88 28.71 24.48
C PRO A 210 -39.55 27.96 24.64
N MET A 211 -38.82 28.28 25.71
CA MET A 211 -37.62 27.53 26.08
C MET A 211 -37.94 26.05 26.18
N ARG A 212 -37.17 25.24 25.44
CA ARG A 212 -37.32 23.79 25.40
C ARG A 212 -35.96 23.11 25.40
N MET A 213 -35.94 21.88 25.89
CA MET A 213 -34.78 21.00 25.72
C MET A 213 -34.66 20.65 24.24
N TRP A 214 -33.49 20.91 23.67
CA TRP A 214 -33.13 20.54 22.32
C TRP A 214 -31.67 20.12 22.33
N ASN A 215 -31.34 18.95 21.82
CA ASN A 215 -29.95 18.55 21.63
C ASN A 215 -29.79 18.05 20.20
N ALA A 216 -28.65 18.32 19.58
CA ALA A 216 -28.28 17.70 18.32
C ALA A 216 -26.85 17.17 18.33
N THR A 217 -26.60 16.12 17.57
CA THR A 217 -25.27 15.56 17.35
C THR A 217 -25.01 15.49 15.86
N GLU A 218 -23.94 16.15 15.42
CA GLU A 218 -23.38 15.98 14.08
C GLU A 218 -22.12 15.13 14.17
N TYR A 219 -21.96 14.22 13.24
CA TYR A 219 -20.79 13.38 13.14
C TYR A 219 -20.41 13.22 11.67
N THR A 220 -19.11 13.32 11.38
CA THR A 220 -18.56 13.07 10.05
C THR A 220 -17.25 12.31 10.16
N ARG A 221 -17.12 11.22 9.41
CA ARG A 221 -15.87 10.49 9.19
C ARG A 221 -15.60 10.35 7.71
N GLU A 222 -14.43 10.80 7.29
CA GLU A 222 -13.99 10.77 5.90
C GLU A 222 -12.54 10.28 5.76
N TYR A 223 -12.27 9.62 4.63
CA TYR A 223 -10.94 9.16 4.26
C TYR A 223 -10.47 9.85 2.99
N SER A 224 -9.23 10.33 3.00
CA SER A 224 -8.59 11.01 1.88
C SER A 224 -7.24 10.38 1.57
N LEU A 225 -7.04 9.99 0.30
CA LEU A 225 -5.74 9.50 -0.18
C LEU A 225 -4.76 10.68 -0.32
N LEU A 226 -3.58 10.55 0.27
CA LEU A 226 -2.52 11.55 0.18
C LEU A 226 -1.69 11.37 -1.09
N ASN A 227 -1.07 12.44 -1.56
CA ASN A 227 -0.19 12.39 -2.73
C ASN A 227 1.07 11.57 -2.46
N SER A 228 1.61 10.96 -3.52
CA SER A 228 2.83 10.14 -3.48
C SER A 228 3.58 10.25 -4.81
N PRO A 229 4.91 10.16 -4.82
CA PRO A 229 5.68 10.09 -6.07
C PRO A 229 5.46 8.76 -6.83
N PHE A 230 4.90 7.74 -6.18
CA PHE A 230 4.74 6.40 -6.75
C PHE A 230 3.42 6.19 -7.50
N TYR A 231 2.49 7.15 -7.46
CA TYR A 231 1.23 7.07 -8.17
C TYR A 231 0.62 8.44 -8.45
N GLN A 232 -0.28 8.48 -9.43
CA GLN A 232 -1.08 9.67 -9.75
C GLN A 232 -2.53 9.41 -9.34
N ILE A 233 -3.08 10.30 -8.51
CA ILE A 233 -4.49 10.26 -8.12
C ILE A 233 -5.32 10.79 -9.30
N ILE A 234 -6.38 10.06 -9.65
CA ILE A 234 -7.33 10.41 -10.70
C ILE A 234 -8.77 10.33 -10.16
N TYR A 235 -9.67 11.15 -10.71
CA TYR A 235 -11.08 11.24 -10.30
C TYR A 235 -11.98 10.79 -11.43
#